data_AF-A0AAP8SM77-F1
#
_entry.id   AF-A0AAP8SM77-F1
#
_cell.length_a   1.000
_cell.length_b   1.000
_cell.length_c   1.000
_cell.angle_alpha   90.00
_cell.angle_beta   90.00
_cell.angle_gamma   90.00
#
_symmetry.space_group_name_H-M   'P 1'
#
loop_
_entity.id
_entity.type
_entity.pdbx_description
1 polymer ?
#
loop_
_entity_poly.entity_id
_entity_poly.type
_entity_poly.pdbx_seq_one_letter_code
_entity_poly.pdbx_strand_id
1 'polypeptide(L)' 'MKQPEEQQDRSYQNSLYPEDQAKVDEFLKRGVNSVERKPFRPFYMILLLIGSVTILSFVSQWIARAAGIY' A
#
# COMPACT_ATOMS: atom_id res chain seq x y z
N MET A 1 -26.70 -5.43 -33.70
CA MET A 1 -25.87 -4.26 -33.35
C MET A 1 -24.54 -4.79 -32.85
N LYS A 2 -23.45 -4.62 -33.61
CA LYS A 2 -22.11 -5.04 -33.16
C LYS A 2 -21.60 -3.97 -32.19
N GLN A 3 -21.31 -4.36 -30.95
CA GLN A 3 -20.71 -3.46 -29.96
C GLN A 3 -19.27 -3.10 -30.40
N PRO A 4 -18.80 -1.88 -30.11
CA PRO A 4 -17.53 -1.36 -30.61
C PRO A 4 -16.38 -2.10 -29.95
N GLU A 5 -15.34 -2.38 -30.73
CA GLU A 5 -14.11 -3.02 -30.25
C GLU A 5 -13.60 -2.29 -29.01
N GLU A 6 -13.63 -3.01 -27.88
CA GLU A 6 -12.98 -2.62 -26.65
C GLU A 6 -11.56 -2.20 -26.98
N GLN A 7 -11.26 -0.95 -26.65
CA GLN A 7 -10.00 -0.28 -26.86
C GLN A 7 -8.91 -1.10 -26.15
N GLN A 8 -8.31 -2.06 -26.88
CA GLN A 8 -7.33 -3.00 -26.35
C GLN A 8 -6.23 -2.20 -25.66
N ASP A 9 -6.11 -2.38 -24.35
CA ASP A 9 -5.06 -1.76 -23.55
C ASP A 9 -3.72 -2.35 -23.99
N ARG A 10 -3.05 -1.65 -24.91
CA ARG A 10 -1.75 -2.03 -25.47
C ARG A 10 -0.60 -1.81 -24.49
N SER A 11 -0.87 -1.36 -23.26
CA SER A 11 0.18 -1.11 -22.25
C SER A 11 1.01 -2.36 -21.92
N TYR A 12 0.45 -3.56 -22.10
CA TYR A 12 1.13 -4.84 -21.87
C TYR A 12 1.88 -5.39 -23.10
N GLN A 13 1.71 -4.80 -24.28
CA GLN A 13 2.48 -5.18 -25.46
C GLN A 13 3.82 -4.45 -25.42
N ASN A 14 4.93 -5.19 -25.46
CA ASN A 14 6.25 -4.57 -25.60
C ASN A 14 6.31 -3.82 -26.94
N SER A 15 6.12 -2.50 -26.87
CA SER A 15 6.10 -1.61 -28.02
C SER A 15 7.47 -1.00 -28.30
N LEU A 16 8.50 -1.36 -27.52
CA LEU A 16 9.83 -0.80 -27.68
C LEU A 16 10.64 -1.63 -28.66
N TYR A 17 11.42 -0.93 -29.49
CA TYR A 17 12.44 -1.57 -30.29
C TYR A 17 13.50 -2.23 -29.39
N PRO A 18 14.16 -3.32 -29.84
CA PRO A 18 15.06 -4.12 -29.01
C PRO A 18 16.18 -3.32 -28.31
N GLU A 19 16.70 -2.30 -28.99
CA GLU A 19 17.73 -1.39 -28.49
C GLU A 19 17.24 -0.50 -27.34
N ASP A 20 15.97 -0.10 -27.36
CA ASP A 20 15.40 0.74 -26.31
C ASP A 20 14.95 -0.11 -25.12
N GLN A 21 14.45 -1.32 -25.38
CA GLN A 21 14.20 -2.29 -24.32
C GLN A 21 15.47 -2.62 -23.53
N ALA A 22 16.60 -2.80 -24.23
CA ALA A 22 17.88 -3.08 -23.59
C ALA A 22 18.32 -1.96 -22.63
N LYS A 23 18.11 -0.68 -23.00
CA LYS A 23 18.40 0.47 -22.14
C LYS A 23 17.50 0.51 -20.91
N VAL A 24 16.21 0.21 -21.06
CA VAL A 24 15.24 0.16 -19.95
C VAL A 24 15.60 -0.95 -18.98
N ASP A 25 15.92 -2.14 -19.50
CA ASP A 25 16.31 -3.29 -18.69
C ASP A 25 17.60 -3.00 -17.91
N GLU A 26 18.59 -2.36 -18.54
CA GLU A 26 19.81 -1.94 -17.89
C GLU A 26 19.52 -0.92 -16.77
N PHE A 27 18.64 0.06 -17.02
CA PHE A 27 18.23 1.05 -16.04
C PHE A 27 17.50 0.44 -14.83
N LEU A 28 16.57 -0.49 -15.07
CA LEU A 28 15.83 -1.20 -14.00
C LEU A 28 16.77 -2.07 -13.16
N LYS A 29 17.77 -2.71 -13.80
CA LYS A 29 18.80 -3.51 -13.11
C LYS A 29 19.77 -2.67 -12.28
N ARG A 30 20.07 -1.43 -12.69
CA ARG A 30 20.94 -0.51 -11.92
C ARG A 30 20.39 -0.21 -10.53
N GLY A 31 19.08 -0.40 -10.30
CA GLY A 31 18.54 -0.66 -8.97
C GLY A 31 18.79 0.44 -7.92
N VAL A 32 19.00 1.69 -8.33
CA VAL A 32 19.21 2.82 -7.39
C VAL A 32 18.03 3.05 -6.44
N ASN A 33 16.85 2.50 -6.75
CA ASN A 33 15.64 2.50 -5.92
C ASN A 33 15.24 1.10 -5.41
N SER A 34 16.13 0.11 -5.47
CA SER A 34 15.94 -1.20 -4.83
C SER A 34 16.19 -1.07 -3.33
N VAL A 35 15.20 -0.54 -2.61
CA VAL A 35 15.25 -0.48 -1.15
C VAL A 35 14.86 -1.84 -0.58
N GLU A 36 15.61 -2.34 0.41
CA GLU A 36 15.25 -3.54 1.15
C GLU A 36 13.90 -3.31 1.86
N ARG A 37 12.80 -3.81 1.27
CA ARG A 37 11.46 -3.57 1.79
C ARG A 37 11.23 -4.54 2.94
N LYS A 38 11.19 -4.01 4.16
CA LYS A 38 10.70 -4.78 5.31
C LYS A 38 9.31 -5.32 4.96
N PRO A 39 9.06 -6.64 5.11
CA PRO A 39 7.77 -7.21 4.74
C PRO A 39 6.65 -6.51 5.50
N PHE A 40 5.59 -6.16 4.78
CA PHE A 40 4.43 -5.52 5.40
C PHE A 40 3.78 -6.48 6.39
N ARG A 41 3.57 -6.02 7.63
CA ARG A 41 2.98 -6.82 8.73
C ARG A 41 1.57 -6.31 9.06
N PRO A 42 0.55 -6.63 8.25
CA PRO A 42 -0.80 -6.05 8.40
C PRO A 42 -1.42 -6.29 9.77
N PHE A 43 -1.29 -7.51 10.30
CA PHE A 43 -1.85 -7.84 11.62
C PHE A 43 -1.22 -7.04 12.76
N TYR A 44 0.07 -6.74 12.69
CA TYR A 44 0.75 -5.92 13.70
C TYR A 44 0.21 -4.49 13.69
N MET A 45 -0.01 -3.92 12.50
CA MET A 45 -0.60 -2.58 12.35
C MET A 45 -2.01 -2.52 12.95
N ILE A 46 -2.83 -3.54 12.69
CA ILE A 46 -4.20 -3.64 13.23
C ILE A 46 -4.17 -3.77 14.76
N LEU A 47 -3.29 -4.63 15.30
CA LEU A 47 -3.18 -4.81 16.75
C LEU A 47 -2.75 -3.51 17.44
N LEU A 48 -1.80 -2.77 16.86
CA LEU A 48 -1.36 -1.48 17.37
C LEU A 48 -2.52 -0.46 17.39
N LEU A 49 -3.31 -0.42 16.32
CA LEU A 49 -4.49 0.44 16.25
C LEU A 49 -5.52 0.09 17.33
N ILE A 50 -5.90 -1.19 17.43
CA ILE A 50 -6.85 -1.67 18.44
C ILE A 50 -6.34 -1.33 19.83
N GLY A 51 -5.09 -1.68 20.14
CA GLY A 51 -4.49 -1.40 21.45
C GLY A 51 -4.51 0.08 21.80
N SER A 52 -4.17 0.96 20.85
CA SER A 52 -4.18 2.41 21.05
C SER A 52 -5.58 2.93 21.40
N VAL A 53 -6.59 2.56 20.61
CA VAL A 53 -7.98 2.99 20.83
C VAL A 53 -8.54 2.40 22.12
N THR A 54 -8.23 1.14 22.42
CA THR A 54 -8.66 0.48 23.66
C THR A 54 -8.08 1.17 24.90
N ILE A 55 -6.78 1.49 24.92
CA ILE A 55 -6.14 2.19 26.03
C ILE A 55 -6.76 3.58 26.22
N LEU A 56 -6.90 4.36 25.15
CA LEU A 56 -7.55 5.67 25.19
C LEU A 56 -9.00 5.58 25.70
N SER A 57 -9.73 4.55 25.30
CA SER A 57 -11.10 4.30 25.76
C SER A 57 -11.15 4.00 27.24
N PHE A 58 -10.25 3.14 27.75
CA PHE A 58 -10.17 2.84 29.18
C PHE A 58 -9.81 4.07 30.00
N VAL A 59 -8.82 4.86 29.56
CA VAL A 59 -8.42 6.10 30.22
C VAL A 59 -9.57 7.10 30.25
N SER A 60 -10.27 7.29 29.13
CA SER A 60 -11.44 8.16 29.03
C SER A 60 -12.54 7.76 30.02
N GLN A 61 -12.89 6.47 30.06
CA GLN A 61 -13.89 5.96 30.99
C GLN A 61 -13.47 6.09 32.45
N TRP A 62 -12.18 5.89 32.75
CA TRP A 62 -11.66 6.06 34.11
C TRP A 62 -11.80 7.51 34.58
N ILE A 63 -11.45 8.48 33.73
CA ILE A 63 -11.62 9.90 34.01
C ILE A 63 -13.10 10.26 34.16
N ALA A 64 -13.98 9.79 33.28
CA ALA A 64 -15.42 10.04 33.38
C ALA A 64 -16.01 9.56 34.72
N ARG A 65 -15.63 8.35 35.15
CA ARG A 65 -16.01 7.81 36.46
C ARG A 65 -15.45 8.64 37.61
N ALA A 66 -14.18 9.06 37.53
CA ALA A 66 -13.57 9.90 38.57
C ALA A 66 -14.23 11.28 38.67
N ALA A 67 -14.77 11.80 37.56
CA ALA A 67 -15.51 13.06 37.50
C ALA A 67 -17.00 12.93 37.92
N GLY A 68 -17.48 11.71 38.23
CA GLY A 68 -18.87 11.47 38.62
C GLY A 68 -19.88 11.57 37.47
N ILE A 69 -19.42 11.37 36.23
CA ILE A 69 -20.27 11.31 35.04
C ILE A 69 -20.64 9.83 34.83
N TYR A 70 -21.93 9.50 34.94
CA TYR A 70 -22.47 8.14 34.80
C TYR A 70 -23.34 8.01 33.55
#